data_AF-A0A0Q8SI25-F1
#
_entry.id   AF-A0A0Q8SI25-F1
#
_cell.length_a   1.000
_cell.length_b   1.000
_cell.length_c   1.000
_cell.angle_alpha   90.00
_cell.angle_beta   90.00
_cell.angle_gamma   90.00
#
_symmetry.space_group_name_H-M   'P 1'
#
loop_
_entity.id
_entity.type
_entity.pdbx_description
1 polymer ?
#
loop_
_entity_poly.entity_id
_entity_poly.type
_entity_poly.pdbx_seq_one_letter_code
_entity_poly.pdbx_strand_id
1 'polypeptide(L)'
;MPSTTPTPTRLPTPFESLAGVAKFLGTEEMSPAFHARHAQAIDGACAFLQELVREHPSLDMAFRAALPLPVVDGGHLVLQALSSIQFAEQKLHWFDSQMNTTLRALAPVVRDPALPTWMAECRWAVDGAAVNV
;
A
#
# COMPACT_ATOMS: atom_id res chain seq x y z
N MET A 1 19.24 -11.43 -11.88
CA MET A 1 18.93 -11.89 -10.51
C MET A 1 17.90 -10.92 -9.95
N PRO A 2 16.76 -11.35 -9.40
CA PRO A 2 15.86 -10.40 -8.75
C PRO A 2 16.59 -9.87 -7.52
N SER A 3 16.98 -8.60 -7.55
CA SER A 3 17.56 -7.92 -6.41
C SER A 3 16.52 -7.91 -5.30
N THR A 4 16.72 -8.69 -4.24
CA THR A 4 15.90 -8.57 -3.03
C THR A 4 16.21 -7.23 -2.40
N THR A 5 15.35 -6.25 -2.61
CA THR A 5 15.43 -4.94 -1.96
C THR A 5 15.47 -5.16 -0.44
N PRO A 6 16.48 -4.64 0.27
CA PRO A 6 16.59 -4.84 1.70
C PRO A 6 15.40 -4.23 2.42
N THR A 7 14.72 -5.05 3.22
CA THR A 7 13.58 -4.63 4.04
C THR A 7 14.07 -3.86 5.28
N PRO A 8 13.52 -2.68 5.59
CA PRO A 8 13.92 -1.92 6.78
C PRO A 8 13.64 -2.68 8.09
N THR A 9 14.45 -2.45 9.11
CA THR A 9 14.26 -3.02 10.46
C THR A 9 13.34 -2.19 11.36
N ARG A 10 12.97 -0.98 10.93
CA ARG A 10 12.03 -0.10 11.65
C ARG A 10 10.59 -0.34 11.21
N LEU A 11 9.63 0.19 11.97
CA LEU A 11 8.23 0.23 11.54
C LEU A 11 8.07 1.19 10.33
N PRO A 12 7.16 0.87 9.38
CA PRO A 12 6.87 1.76 8.26
C PRO A 12 6.13 3.00 8.74
N THR A 13 6.34 4.12 8.04
CA THR A 13 5.50 5.32 8.16
C THR A 13 4.18 5.10 7.42
N PRO A 14 3.12 5.87 7.73
CA PRO A 14 1.84 5.76 7.00
C PRO A 14 1.98 5.93 5.48
N PHE A 15 2.91 6.76 5.03
CA PHE A 15 3.16 7.03 3.61
C PHE A 15 3.84 5.84 2.91
N GLU A 16 4.78 5.19 3.59
CA GLU A 16 5.41 3.97 3.10
C GLU A 16 4.42 2.81 3.10
N SER A 17 3.53 2.73 4.08
CA SER A 17 2.44 1.77 4.08
C SER A 17 1.51 1.98 2.89
N LEU A 18 1.15 3.23 2.60
CA LEU A 18 0.30 3.54 1.45
C LEU A 18 1.02 3.24 0.12
N ALA A 19 2.32 3.55 0.00
CA ALA A 19 3.14 3.17 -1.14
C ALA A 19 3.24 1.64 -1.29
N GLY A 20 3.37 0.91 -0.18
CA GLY A 20 3.40 -0.55 -0.14
C GLY A 20 2.08 -1.19 -0.56
N VAL A 21 0.94 -0.64 -0.12
CA VAL A 21 -0.39 -1.05 -0.59
C VAL A 21 -0.53 -0.78 -2.09
N ALA A 22 -0.19 0.41 -2.56
CA ALA A 22 -0.24 0.75 -3.99
C ALA A 22 0.64 -0.17 -4.84
N LYS A 23 1.86 -0.47 -4.37
CA LYS A 23 2.77 -1.39 -5.05
C LYS A 23 2.27 -2.83 -5.07
N PHE A 24 1.76 -3.32 -3.94
CA PHE A 24 1.17 -4.65 -3.85
C PHE A 24 0.01 -4.85 -4.85
N LEU A 25 -0.87 -3.86 -4.96
CA LEU A 25 -2.04 -3.92 -5.83
C LEU A 25 -1.72 -3.60 -7.30
N GLY A 26 -0.72 -2.76 -7.55
CA GLY A 26 -0.31 -2.34 -8.90
C GLY A 26 0.59 -3.34 -9.63
N THR A 27 0.90 -4.49 -9.03
CA THR A 27 1.77 -5.49 -9.67
C THR A 27 0.96 -6.47 -10.53
N GLU A 28 1.29 -6.55 -11.82
CA GLU A 28 0.60 -7.41 -12.80
C GLU A 28 0.89 -8.92 -12.62
N GLU A 29 1.86 -9.30 -11.79
CA GLU A 29 2.31 -10.69 -11.62
C GLU A 29 1.49 -11.51 -10.60
N MET A 30 0.37 -10.98 -10.10
CA MET A 30 -0.43 -11.70 -9.10
C MET A 30 -1.19 -12.87 -9.73
N SER A 31 -0.93 -14.09 -9.26
CA SER A 31 -1.62 -15.27 -9.80
C SER A 31 -3.15 -15.21 -9.55
N PRO A 32 -3.99 -15.65 -10.50
CA PRO A 32 -5.45 -15.64 -10.33
C PRO A 32 -5.93 -16.44 -9.11
N ALA A 33 -5.25 -17.55 -8.78
CA ALA A 33 -5.60 -18.38 -7.64
C ALA A 33 -5.30 -17.68 -6.30
N PHE A 34 -4.18 -16.95 -6.21
CA PHE A 34 -3.86 -16.13 -5.05
C PHE A 34 -4.88 -15.00 -4.90
N HIS A 35 -5.19 -14.30 -6.01
CA HIS A 35 -6.20 -13.25 -6.01
C HIS A 35 -7.56 -13.77 -5.56
N ALA A 36 -8.06 -14.87 -6.13
CA ALA A 36 -9.37 -15.43 -5.79
C ALA A 36 -9.49 -15.79 -4.29
N ARG A 37 -8.40 -16.29 -3.68
CA ARG A 37 -8.37 -16.61 -2.25
C ARG A 37 -8.48 -15.37 -1.35
N HIS A 38 -7.99 -14.23 -1.82
CA HIS A 38 -7.88 -12.98 -1.06
C HIS A 38 -8.71 -11.84 -1.63
N ALA A 39 -9.66 -12.15 -2.51
CA ALA A 39 -10.37 -11.17 -3.35
C ALA A 39 -11.02 -10.06 -2.53
N GLN A 40 -11.72 -10.40 -1.44
CA GLN A 40 -12.37 -9.40 -0.58
C GLN A 40 -11.40 -8.33 -0.06
N ALA A 41 -10.20 -8.73 0.37
CA ALA A 41 -9.21 -7.80 0.91
C ALA A 41 -8.54 -6.99 -0.20
N ILE A 42 -8.20 -7.64 -1.32
CA ILE A 42 -7.59 -7.00 -2.50
C ILE A 42 -8.55 -5.99 -3.12
N ASP A 43 -9.79 -6.40 -3.41
CA ASP A 43 -10.82 -5.56 -4.02
C ASP A 43 -11.18 -4.36 -3.12
N GLY A 44 -11.28 -4.58 -1.81
CA GLY A 44 -11.51 -3.51 -0.84
C GLY A 44 -10.37 -2.49 -0.81
N ALA A 45 -9.12 -2.96 -0.88
CA ALA A 45 -7.95 -2.09 -0.94
C ALA A 45 -7.86 -1.32 -2.27
N CYS A 46 -8.19 -1.98 -3.40
CA CYS A 46 -8.32 -1.33 -4.70
C CYS A 46 -9.37 -0.23 -4.69
N ALA A 47 -10.56 -0.49 -4.13
CA ALA A 47 -11.64 0.50 -4.03
C ALA A 47 -11.22 1.72 -3.19
N PHE A 48 -10.52 1.49 -2.07
CA PHE A 48 -9.96 2.56 -1.26
C PHE A 48 -8.96 3.43 -2.03
N LEU A 49 -8.00 2.82 -2.74
CA LEU A 49 -7.03 3.58 -3.55
C LEU A 49 -7.71 4.32 -4.70
N GLN A 50 -8.69 3.70 -5.35
CA GLN A 50 -9.46 4.33 -6.43
C GLN A 50 -10.20 5.57 -5.94
N GLU A 51 -10.82 5.50 -4.77
CA GLU A 51 -11.51 6.64 -4.17
C GLU A 51 -10.53 7.79 -3.86
N LEU A 52 -9.36 7.46 -3.32
CA LEU A 52 -8.30 8.42 -3.05
C LEU A 52 -7.83 9.15 -4.31
N VAL A 53 -7.54 8.41 -5.38
CA VAL A 53 -7.01 9.03 -6.61
C VAL A 53 -8.09 9.73 -7.42
N ARG A 54 -9.36 9.31 -7.31
CA ARG A 54 -10.51 9.96 -7.97
C ARG A 54 -10.62 11.42 -7.58
N GLU A 55 -10.34 11.73 -6.32
CA GLU A 55 -10.46 13.08 -5.77
C GLU A 55 -9.14 13.86 -5.84
N HIS A 56 -8.01 13.16 -6.01
CA HIS A 56 -6.67 13.74 -5.99
C HIS A 56 -5.76 13.12 -7.07
N PRO A 57 -5.80 13.63 -8.33
CA PRO A 57 -4.97 13.09 -9.41
C PRO A 57 -3.45 13.14 -9.16
N SER A 58 -2.97 14.04 -8.30
CA SER A 58 -1.57 14.06 -7.87
C SER A 58 -1.16 12.80 -7.12
N LEU A 59 -2.08 12.15 -6.40
CA LEU A 59 -1.83 10.86 -5.76
C LEU A 59 -1.73 9.73 -6.78
N ASP A 60 -2.54 9.74 -7.85
CA ASP A 60 -2.42 8.75 -8.93
C ASP A 60 -1.02 8.80 -9.56
N MET A 61 -0.56 10.01 -9.87
CA MET A 61 0.79 10.23 -10.42
C MET A 61 1.88 9.75 -9.45
N ALA A 62 1.74 10.05 -8.16
CA ALA A 62 2.68 9.62 -7.15
C ALA A 62 2.71 8.09 -7.00
N PHE A 63 1.56 7.42 -6.98
CA PHE A 63 1.48 5.96 -6.92
C PHE A 63 2.14 5.32 -8.15
N ARG A 64 1.81 5.78 -9.35
CA ARG A 64 2.43 5.28 -10.60
C ARG A 64 3.94 5.47 -10.60
N ALA A 65 4.42 6.62 -10.14
CA ALA A 65 5.85 6.91 -10.04
C ALA A 65 6.55 6.09 -8.94
N ALA A 66 5.83 5.71 -7.88
CA ALA A 66 6.33 4.88 -6.79
C ALA A 66 6.41 3.39 -7.13
N LEU A 67 5.55 2.87 -8.03
CA LEU A 67 5.53 1.44 -8.41
C LEU A 67 6.91 0.82 -8.73
N PRO A 68 7.76 1.44 -9.58
CA PRO A 68 9.07 0.86 -9.91
C PRO A 68 10.12 1.03 -8.80
N LEU A 69 9.85 1.82 -7.76
CA LEU A 69 10.81 2.18 -6.71
C LEU A 69 10.71 1.26 -5.49
N PRO A 70 11.77 1.13 -4.68
CA PRO A 70 11.67 0.61 -3.32
C PRO A 70 10.54 1.29 -2.54
N VAL A 71 9.82 0.56 -1.67
CA VAL A 71 8.67 1.13 -0.95
C VAL A 71 9.05 2.37 -0.12
N VAL A 72 10.25 2.40 0.46
CA VAL A 72 10.76 3.55 1.22
C VAL A 72 10.83 4.81 0.34
N ASP A 73 11.40 4.68 -0.86
CA ASP A 73 11.54 5.80 -1.80
C ASP A 73 10.17 6.20 -2.38
N GLY A 74 9.31 5.21 -2.66
CA GLY A 74 7.92 5.45 -3.05
C GLY A 74 7.14 6.23 -1.98
N GLY A 75 7.38 5.93 -0.70
CA GLY A 75 6.78 6.65 0.44
C GLY A 75 7.09 8.15 0.43
N HIS A 76 8.27 8.56 -0.03
CA HIS A 76 8.61 9.99 -0.17
C HIS A 76 7.77 10.68 -1.24
N LEU A 77 7.51 10.03 -2.38
CA LEU A 77 6.65 10.57 -3.43
C LEU A 77 5.20 10.71 -2.96
N VAL A 78 4.72 9.71 -2.21
CA VAL A 78 3.38 9.72 -1.62
C VAL A 78 3.25 10.83 -0.57
N LEU A 79 4.24 11.01 0.31
CA LEU A 79 4.29 12.11 1.27
C LEU A 79 4.24 13.46 0.54
N GLN A 80 5.07 13.65 -0.49
CA GLN A 80 5.10 14.91 -1.24
C GLN A 80 3.73 15.23 -1.84
N ALA A 81 3.06 14.24 -2.45
CA ALA A 81 1.72 14.43 -3.01
C ALA A 81 0.68 14.74 -1.93
N LEU A 82 0.65 13.99 -0.82
CA LEU A 82 -0.28 14.22 0.29
C LEU A 82 -0.06 15.57 0.99
N SER A 83 1.19 16.02 1.12
CA SER A 83 1.50 17.32 1.74
C SER A 83 0.95 18.51 0.96
N SER A 84 0.66 18.32 -0.33
CA SER A 84 0.06 19.35 -1.18
C SER A 84 -1.47 19.37 -1.12
N ILE A 85 -2.09 18.42 -0.44
CA ILE A 85 -3.55 18.26 -0.36
C ILE A 85 -4.05 18.81 0.98
N GLN A 86 -5.01 19.74 0.89
CA GLN A 86 -5.78 20.17 2.06
C GLN A 86 -7.01 19.29 2.22
N PHE A 87 -6.94 18.35 3.16
CA PHE A 87 -8.11 17.54 3.53
C PHE A 87 -9.02 18.31 4.47
N ALA A 88 -10.34 18.23 4.21
CA ALA A 88 -11.32 18.57 5.23
C ALA A 88 -11.19 17.59 6.40
N GLU A 89 -11.40 18.04 7.63
CA GLU A 89 -11.22 17.23 8.85
C GLU A 89 -12.01 15.91 8.82
N GLN A 90 -13.28 15.95 8.39
CA GLN A 90 -14.11 14.75 8.23
C GLN A 90 -13.49 13.73 7.26
N LYS A 91 -12.81 14.22 6.23
CA LYS A 91 -12.17 13.39 5.22
C LYS A 91 -10.84 12.81 5.69
N LEU A 92 -10.11 13.54 6.54
CA LEU A 92 -8.93 13.04 7.24
C LEU A 92 -9.31 11.85 8.14
N HIS A 93 -10.38 11.99 8.95
CA HIS A 93 -10.86 10.89 9.78
C HIS A 93 -11.34 9.69 8.98
N TRP A 94 -12.03 9.93 7.86
CA TRP A 94 -12.40 8.87 6.93
C TRP A 94 -11.16 8.16 6.38
N PHE A 95 -10.16 8.92 5.92
CA PHE A 95 -8.91 8.39 5.38
C PHE A 95 -8.17 7.52 6.38
N ASP A 96 -7.96 8.00 7.61
CA ASP A 96 -7.29 7.24 8.66
C ASP A 96 -8.04 5.94 8.98
N SER A 97 -9.37 6.01 9.08
CA SER A 97 -10.22 4.84 9.33
C SER A 97 -10.16 3.82 8.20
N GLN A 98 -10.22 4.26 6.94
CA GLN A 98 -10.12 3.39 5.78
C GLN A 98 -8.72 2.78 5.65
N MET A 99 -7.66 3.57 5.82
CA MET A 99 -6.29 3.09 5.80
C MET A 99 -6.08 1.98 6.82
N ASN A 100 -6.54 2.19 8.06
CA ASN A 100 -6.49 1.20 9.13
C ASN A 100 -7.26 -0.08 8.78
N THR A 101 -8.44 0.06 8.18
CA THR A 101 -9.26 -1.08 7.75
C THR A 101 -8.57 -1.87 6.64
N THR A 102 -8.03 -1.18 5.64
CA THR A 102 -7.28 -1.77 4.53
C THR A 102 -6.03 -2.51 5.01
N LEU A 103 -5.25 -1.92 5.91
CA LEU A 103 -4.05 -2.56 6.46
C LEU A 103 -4.39 -3.84 7.24
N ARG A 104 -5.41 -3.81 8.10
CA ARG A 104 -5.86 -5.01 8.83
C ARG A 104 -6.35 -6.10 7.89
N ALA A 105 -7.08 -5.74 6.84
CA ALA A 105 -7.60 -6.69 5.86
C ALA A 105 -6.48 -7.31 5.01
N LEU A 106 -5.46 -6.54 4.63
CA LEU A 106 -4.32 -7.02 3.82
C LEU A 106 -3.25 -7.74 4.66
N ALA A 107 -3.17 -7.52 5.97
CA ALA A 107 -2.20 -8.20 6.84
C ALA A 107 -2.18 -9.75 6.67
N PRO A 108 -3.29 -10.48 6.71
CA PRO A 108 -3.28 -11.92 6.45
C PRO A 108 -2.85 -12.27 5.01
N VAL A 109 -3.14 -11.41 4.03
CA VAL A 109 -2.78 -11.61 2.63
C VAL A 109 -1.27 -11.53 2.44
N VAL A 110 -0.62 -10.52 3.01
CA VAL A 110 0.83 -10.35 2.89
C VAL A 110 1.63 -11.30 3.79
N ARG A 111 0.97 -11.95 4.77
CA ARG A 111 1.55 -13.03 5.58
C ARG A 111 1.40 -14.41 4.94
N ASP A 112 0.66 -14.52 3.84
CA ASP A 112 0.44 -15.79 3.15
C ASP A 112 1.78 -16.41 2.69
N PRO A 113 2.08 -17.68 3.02
CA PRO A 113 3.30 -18.35 2.59
C PRO A 113 3.49 -18.42 1.07
N ALA A 114 2.40 -18.32 0.29
CA ALA A 114 2.42 -18.29 -1.16
C ALA A 114 2.76 -16.91 -1.73
N LEU A 115 2.95 -15.89 -0.89
CA LEU A 115 3.36 -14.57 -1.34
C LEU A 115 4.78 -14.65 -1.94
N PRO A 116 5.01 -14.14 -3.17
CA PRO A 116 6.33 -14.13 -3.77
C PRO A 116 7.35 -13.35 -2.94
N THR A 117 8.59 -13.82 -2.88
CA THR A 117 9.66 -13.21 -2.07
C THR A 117 10.02 -11.78 -2.49
N TRP A 118 9.83 -11.44 -3.76
CA TRP A 118 10.05 -10.08 -4.26
C TRP A 118 9.01 -9.07 -3.71
N MET A 119 7.89 -9.54 -3.15
CA MET A 119 6.91 -8.70 -2.43
C MET A 119 7.27 -8.49 -0.94
N ALA A 120 8.45 -8.91 -0.48
CA ALA A 120 8.84 -8.81 0.93
C ALA A 120 8.78 -7.37 1.49
N GLU A 121 9.10 -6.36 0.67
CA GLU A 121 8.96 -4.95 1.07
C GLU A 121 7.48 -4.53 1.25
N CYS A 122 6.58 -5.02 0.40
CA CYS A 122 5.14 -4.77 0.55
C CYS A 122 4.61 -5.44 1.81
N ARG A 123 5.09 -6.66 2.12
CA ARG A 123 4.79 -7.33 3.38
C ARG A 123 5.22 -6.49 4.57
N TRP A 124 6.44 -5.99 4.59
CA TRP A 124 6.90 -5.10 5.68
C TRP A 124 6.04 -3.84 5.82
N ALA A 125 5.73 -3.19 4.71
CA ALA A 125 4.99 -1.93 4.70
C ALA A 125 3.54 -2.08 5.18
N VAL A 126 2.89 -3.19 4.85
CA VAL A 126 1.51 -3.49 5.22
C VAL A 126 1.45 -4.13 6.61
N ASP A 127 2.25 -5.16 6.85
CA ASP A 127 2.20 -5.92 8.09
C ASP A 127 2.78 -5.14 9.27
N GLY A 128 3.91 -4.46 9.06
CA GLY A 128 4.55 -3.62 10.08
C GLY A 128 3.65 -2.46 10.51
N ALA A 129 2.79 -1.97 9.62
CA ALA A 129 1.82 -0.93 9.93
C ALA A 129 0.64 -1.48 10.71
N ALA A 130 0.12 -2.65 10.33
CA ALA A 130 -1.02 -3.30 10.97
C ALA A 130 -0.79 -3.64 12.46
N VAL A 131 0.47 -3.76 12.90
CA VAL A 131 0.84 -3.98 14.32
C VAL A 131 0.63 -2.72 15.18
N ASN A 132 0.57 -1.53 14.58
CA ASN A 132 0.40 -0.25 15.28
C ASN A 132 -1.07 0.23 15.33
N VAL A 133 -2.05 -0.58 14.90
CA VAL A 133 -3.46 -0.19 14.69
C VAL A 133 -4.44 -0.96 15.57
#